data_AF-X1VS59-F1
#
_entry.id   AF-X1VS59-F1
#
_cell.length_a   1.000
_cell.length_b   1.000
_cell.length_c   1.000
_cell.angle_alpha   90.00
_cell.angle_beta   90.00
_cell.angle_gamma   90.00
#
_symmetry.space_group_name_H-M   'P 1'
#
loop_
_entity.id
_entity.type
_entity.pdbx_description
1 polymer ?
#
loop_
_entity_poly.entity_id
_entity_poly.type
_entity_poly.pdbx_seq_one_letter_code
_entity_poly.pdbx_strand_id
1 'polypeptide(L)'
;AQEMSNMRKLKKTPIQIYLEPEQEKIISVLAKGSGQSKAAIIRSCISRFIDSLPLEKDPALDIMNLGASGKKDIAQKHDDYLISPTQLKQ
;
A
#
# COMPACT_ATOMS: atom_id res chain seq x y z
N ALA A 1 28.46 21.13 -1.57
CA ALA A 1 27.32 20.78 -2.44
C ALA A 1 26.63 19.57 -1.79
N GLN A 2 25.63 19.79 -0.95
CA GLN A 2 24.20 19.63 -1.31
C GLN A 2 23.88 18.24 -1.91
N GLU A 3 24.04 17.18 -1.11
CA GLU A 3 23.59 15.83 -1.45
C GLU A 3 22.58 15.32 -0.40
N MET A 4 21.60 16.16 -0.08
CA MET A 4 20.47 15.84 0.81
C MET A 4 19.13 16.29 0.20
N SER A 5 19.03 16.33 -1.13
CA SER A 5 17.81 16.77 -1.83
C SER A 5 17.33 15.74 -2.84
N ASN A 6 16.98 14.55 -2.38
CA ASN A 6 15.92 13.78 -3.03
C ASN A 6 15.39 12.67 -2.12
N MET A 7 14.82 13.05 -0.97
CA MET A 7 13.64 12.31 -0.51
C MET A 7 12.61 12.46 -1.62
N ARG A 8 12.56 11.50 -2.55
CA ARG A 8 11.50 11.38 -3.56
C ARG A 8 10.20 11.63 -2.80
N LYS A 9 9.52 12.75 -3.06
CA LYS A 9 8.23 13.05 -2.44
C LYS A 9 7.33 11.86 -2.78
N LEU A 10 7.19 10.92 -1.86
CA LEU A 10 6.29 9.78 -2.01
C LEU A 10 4.95 10.38 -2.40
N LYS A 11 4.50 10.08 -3.61
CA LYS A 11 3.26 10.64 -4.17
C LYS A 11 2.12 10.05 -3.35
N LYS A 12 1.66 10.78 -2.34
CA LYS A 12 0.54 10.39 -1.49
C LYS A 12 -0.74 10.60 -2.29
N THR A 13 -1.60 9.59 -2.30
CA THR A 13 -2.95 9.72 -2.86
C THR A 13 -3.82 10.49 -1.87
N PRO A 14 -4.45 11.61 -2.26
CA PRO A 14 -5.37 12.33 -1.39
C PRO A 14 -6.65 11.51 -1.22
N ILE A 15 -7.10 11.36 0.03
CA ILE A 15 -8.35 10.68 0.38
C ILE A 15 -9.08 11.57 1.38
N GLN A 16 -10.35 11.88 1.09
CA GLN A 16 -11.24 12.54 2.03
C GLN A 16 -11.97 11.48 2.85
N ILE A 17 -11.93 11.61 4.18
CA ILE A 17 -12.62 10.73 5.10
C ILE A 17 -13.46 11.57 6.06
N TYR A 18 -14.67 11.09 6.36
CA TYR A 18 -15.48 11.63 7.44
C TYR A 18 -15.11 10.90 8.73
N LEU A 19 -14.99 11.66 9.81
CA LEU A 19 -14.70 11.14 11.14
C LEU A 19 -15.89 11.40 12.04
N GLU A 20 -16.16 10.45 12.91
CA GLU A 20 -17.12 10.66 13.99
C GLU A 20 -16.58 11.75 14.95
N PRO A 21 -17.45 12.54 15.60
CA PRO A 21 -17.04 13.62 16.50
C PRO A 21 -16.09 13.14 17.62
N GLU A 22 -16.25 11.90 18.08
CA GLU A 22 -15.38 11.30 19.09
C GLU A 22 -13.97 11.00 18.55
N GLN A 23 -13.88 10.48 17.32
CA GLN A 23 -12.61 10.19 16.66
C GLN A 23 -11.82 11.47 16.43
N GLU A 24 -12.47 12.57 16.02
CA GLU A 24 -11.84 13.88 15.88
C GLU A 24 -11.21 14.35 17.20
N LYS A 25 -11.96 14.26 18.31
CA LYS A 25 -11.49 14.67 19.63
C LYS A 25 -10.27 13.87 20.06
N ILE A 26 -10.33 12.55 19.92
CA ILE A 26 -9.23 11.65 20.29
C ILE A 26 -7.98 11.95 19.45
N ILE A 27 -8.12 12.05 18.13
CA ILE A 27 -7.01 12.38 17.22
C ILE A 27 -6.42 13.75 17.54
N SER A 28 -7.26 14.74 17.90
CA SER A 28 -6.84 16.08 18.29
C SER A 28 -6.00 16.07 19.57
N VAL A 29 -6.40 15.30 20.58
CA VAL A 29 -5.64 15.13 21.82
C VAL A 29 -4.31 14.41 21.55
N LEU A 30 -4.32 13.33 20.77
CA LEU A 30 -3.12 12.58 20.40
C LEU A 30 -2.11 13.44 19.61
N ALA A 31 -2.60 14.23 18.66
CA ALA A 31 -1.76 15.14 17.89
C ALA A 31 -1.08 16.18 18.79
N LYS A 32 -1.83 16.78 19.72
CA LYS A 32 -1.28 17.74 20.69
C LYS A 32 -0.26 17.09 21.63
N GLY A 33 -0.55 15.90 22.15
CA GLY A 33 0.33 15.19 23.08
C GLY A 33 1.63 14.67 22.44
N SER A 34 1.59 14.33 21.16
CA SER A 34 2.74 13.76 20.43
C SER A 34 3.54 14.78 19.61
N GLY A 35 3.06 16.00 19.45
CA GLY A 35 3.63 17.00 18.54
C GLY A 35 3.50 16.64 17.06
N GLN A 36 2.70 15.62 16.71
CA GLN A 36 2.48 15.18 15.35
C GLN A 36 1.21 15.79 14.74
N SER A 37 1.18 15.91 13.41
CA SER A 37 -0.05 16.30 12.72
C SER A 37 -1.13 15.21 12.85
N LYS A 38 -2.41 15.62 12.88
CA LYS A 38 -3.55 14.67 12.84
C LYS A 38 -3.42 13.66 11.71
N ALA A 39 -2.98 14.10 10.53
CA ALA A 39 -2.78 13.23 9.38
C ALA A 39 -1.64 12.21 9.59
N ALA A 40 -0.60 12.54 10.37
CA ALA A 40 0.46 11.59 10.72
C ALA A 40 -0.06 10.51 11.68
N ILE A 41 -0.86 10.90 12.66
CA ILE A 41 -1.54 9.96 13.57
C ILE A 41 -2.45 9.02 12.78
N ILE A 42 -3.31 9.56 11.92
CA ILE A 42 -4.22 8.75 11.09
C ILE A 42 -3.43 7.74 10.24
N ARG A 43 -2.37 8.18 9.56
CA ARG A 43 -1.52 7.27 8.78
C ARG A 43 -0.88 6.20 9.64
N SER A 44 -0.36 6.54 10.82
CA SER A 44 0.24 5.57 11.73
C SER A 44 -0.78 4.54 12.21
N CYS A 45 -2.00 4.95 12.54
CA CYS A 45 -3.08 4.04 12.91
C CYS A 45 -3.43 3.08 11.76
N ILE A 46 -3.52 3.59 10.53
CA ILE A 46 -3.76 2.76 9.33
C ILE A 46 -2.62 1.75 9.14
N SER A 47 -1.36 2.18 9.21
CA SER A 47 -0.21 1.27 9.09
C SER A 47 -0.25 0.18 10.16
N ARG A 48 -0.44 0.55 11.43
CA ARG A 48 -0.52 -0.43 12.54
C ARG A 48 -1.69 -1.39 12.39
N PHE A 49 -2.82 -0.93 11.86
CA PHE A 49 -3.96 -1.80 11.59
C PHE A 49 -3.62 -2.82 10.50
N ILE A 50 -3.04 -2.38 9.38
CA ILE A 50 -2.62 -3.26 8.28
C ILE A 50 -1.58 -4.27 8.77
N ASP A 51 -0.56 -3.82 9.51
CA ASP A 51 0.50 -4.68 10.06
C ASP A 51 -0.04 -5.72 11.05
N SER A 52 -1.20 -5.45 11.68
CA SER A 52 -1.85 -6.35 12.62
C SER A 52 -2.80 -7.36 11.97
N LEU A 53 -3.08 -7.23 10.66
CA LEU A 53 -3.95 -8.18 9.96
C LEU A 53 -3.22 -9.53 9.83
N PRO A 54 -3.86 -10.66 10.18
CA PRO A 54 -3.33 -11.97 9.84
C PRO A 54 -3.27 -12.10 8.32
N LEU A 55 -2.24 -12.81 7.81
CA LEU A 55 -2.01 -12.98 6.37
C LEU A 55 -3.27 -13.43 5.64
N GLU A 56 -4.07 -14.32 6.21
CA GLU A 56 -5.34 -14.82 5.66
C GLU A 56 -6.40 -13.73 5.37
N LYS A 57 -6.26 -12.53 5.93
CA LYS A 57 -7.16 -11.37 5.73
C LYS A 57 -6.46 -10.19 5.06
N ASP A 58 -5.26 -10.39 4.53
CA ASP A 58 -4.52 -9.34 3.84
C ASP A 58 -5.20 -9.02 2.49
N PRO A 59 -5.74 -7.80 2.30
CA PRO A 59 -6.35 -7.38 1.04
C PRO A 59 -5.38 -7.42 -0.14
N ALA A 60 -4.07 -7.37 0.10
CA ALA A 60 -3.06 -7.52 -0.95
C ALA A 60 -2.97 -8.95 -1.48
N LEU A 61 -3.24 -9.97 -0.65
CA LEU A 61 -3.31 -11.36 -1.11
C LEU A 61 -4.47 -11.58 -2.09
N ASP A 62 -5.59 -10.90 -1.90
CA ASP A 62 -6.70 -10.90 -2.86
C ASP A 62 -6.28 -10.29 -4.20
N ILE A 63 -5.45 -9.23 -4.20
CA ILE A 63 -4.92 -8.61 -5.42
C ILE A 63 -3.89 -9.51 -6.11
N MET A 64 -3.02 -10.19 -5.35
CA MET A 64 -2.05 -11.15 -5.89
C MET A 64 -2.75 -12.34 -6.57
N ASN A 65 -3.95 -12.71 -6.13
CA ASN A 65 -4.76 -13.78 -6.73
C ASN A 65 -5.47 -13.39 -8.04
N LEU A 66 -5.40 -12.13 -8.47
CA LEU A 66 -6.00 -11.68 -9.75
C LEU A 66 -5.13 -12.03 -10.97
N GLY A 67 -3.90 -12.52 -10.75
CA GLY A 67 -3.00 -12.99 -11.80
C GLY A 67 -3.37 -14.38 -12.33
N ALA A 68 -4.56 -14.56 -12.91
CA ALA A 68 -4.97 -15.84 -13.49
C ALA A 68 -4.36 -16.05 -14.88
N SER A 69 -3.06 -16.32 -14.97
CA SER A 69 -2.43 -16.74 -16.24
C SER A 69 -2.72 -18.22 -16.59
N GLY A 70 -3.44 -18.96 -15.73
CA GLY A 70 -3.83 -20.36 -15.94
C GLY A 70 -2.69 -21.38 -15.88
N LYS A 71 -1.44 -20.92 -15.68
CA LYS A 71 -0.23 -21.74 -15.62
C LYS A 71 0.25 -21.80 -14.17
N LYS A 72 0.52 -23.01 -13.67
CA LYS A 72 0.85 -23.25 -12.25
C LYS A 72 2.33 -23.06 -11.92
N ASP A 73 3.17 -22.86 -12.94
CA ASP A 73 4.64 -22.84 -12.87
C ASP A 73 5.26 -21.51 -13.32
N ILE A 74 4.46 -20.44 -13.38
CA ILE A 74 4.89 -19.10 -13.86
C ILE A 74 6.09 -18.57 -13.08
N ALA A 75 6.11 -18.78 -11.76
CA ALA A 75 7.23 -18.33 -10.92
C ALA A 75 8.55 -19.06 -11.26
N GLN A 76 8.47 -20.35 -11.60
CA GLN A 76 9.64 -21.17 -11.93
C GLN A 76 10.10 -21.02 -13.38
N LYS A 77 9.17 -20.82 -14.31
CA LYS A 77 9.44 -20.77 -15.76
C LYS A 77 9.20 -19.40 -16.38
N HIS A 78 9.34 -18.34 -15.59
CA HIS A 78 9.07 -16.98 -16.05
C HIS A 78 9.91 -16.63 -17.28
N ASP A 79 11.18 -17.03 -17.31
CA ASP A 79 12.07 -16.84 -18.46
C ASP A 79 11.57 -17.57 -19.71
N ASP A 80 11.12 -18.83 -19.58
CA ASP A 80 10.60 -19.62 -20.71
C ASP A 80 9.37 -18.98 -21.36
N TYR A 81 8.51 -18.32 -20.57
CA TYR A 81 7.34 -17.60 -21.08
C TYR A 81 7.66 -16.23 -21.66
N LEU A 82 8.72 -15.58 -21.18
CA LEU A 82 9.18 -14.29 -21.70
C LEU A 82 9.97 -14.45 -23.01
N ILE A 83 10.56 -15.63 -23.24
CA ILE A 83 11.40 -15.94 -24.41
C ILE A 83 10.57 -16.28 -25.65
N SER A 84 9.28 -16.64 -25.56
CA SER A 84 8.44 -16.86 -26.75
C SER A 84 7.94 -15.52 -27.34
N PRO A 85 8.56 -14.97 -28.39
CA PRO A 85 8.10 -13.75 -29.01
C PRO A 85 6.97 -14.15 -29.96
N THR A 86 5.82 -13.48 -29.83
CA THR A 86 4.99 -13.17 -31.00
C THR A 86 4.36 -14.38 -31.73
N GLN A 87 3.20 -14.86 -31.29
CA GLN A 87 2.19 -15.31 -32.26
C GLN A 87 1.34 -14.11 -32.65
N LEU A 88 1.84 -13.39 -33.65
CA LEU A 88 1.04 -12.54 -34.54
C LEU A 88 -0.18 -13.36 -34.99
N LYS A 89 -1.38 -12.86 -34.68
CA LYS A 89 -2.59 -13.24 -35.41
C LYS A 89 -2.41 -12.81 -36.87
N GLN A 90 -2.38 -13.79 -37.77
CA GLN A 90 -3.04 -13.69 -39.07
C GLN A 90 -4.23 -14.64 -39.03
#